data_AF-A0A6G4W6S5-F1
#
_entry.id   AF-A0A6G4W6S5-F1
#
_cell.length_a   1.000
_cell.length_b   1.000
_cell.length_c   1.000
_cell.angle_alpha   90.00
_cell.angle_beta   90.00
_cell.angle_gamma   90.00
#
_symmetry.space_group_name_H-M   'P 1'
#
loop_
_entity.id
_entity.type
_entity.pdbx_description
1 polymer ?
#
loop_
_entity_poly.entity_id
_entity_poly.type
_entity_poly.pdbx_seq_one_letter_code
_entity_poly.pdbx_strand_id
1 'polypeptide(L)'
;MTDTMLPILREMIDADGDAPRADVLLRVPDSILFTYPDIFARCCRDARFEAGNAFITMRVASLMAVRGSNGLLPANLDERLTSIRAALAQFSAGGAT
;
A
#
# COMPACT_ATOMS: atom_id res chain seq x y z
N MET A 1 -23.53 -2.67 -18.93
CA MET A 1 -22.85 -3.36 -17.81
C MET A 1 -22.30 -2.29 -16.90
N THR A 2 -22.85 -2.16 -15.70
CA THR A 2 -22.24 -1.32 -14.66
C THR A 2 -20.89 -1.95 -14.32
N ASP A 3 -19.81 -1.18 -14.48
CA ASP A 3 -18.50 -1.60 -14.00
C ASP A 3 -18.63 -1.91 -12.51
N THR A 4 -18.37 -3.17 -12.16
CA THR A 4 -18.54 -3.71 -10.79
C THR A 4 -17.25 -3.54 -9.98
N MET A 5 -16.21 -2.97 -10.58
CA MET A 5 -14.92 -2.76 -9.95
C MET A 5 -14.98 -1.58 -8.96
N LEU A 6 -14.34 -1.75 -7.80
CA LEU A 6 -14.22 -0.67 -6.83
C LEU A 6 -13.40 0.49 -7.43
N PRO A 7 -13.83 1.76 -7.24
CA PRO A 7 -13.13 2.92 -7.81
C PRO A 7 -11.63 2.97 -7.50
N ILE A 8 -11.23 2.65 -6.26
CA ILE A 8 -9.82 2.66 -5.85
C ILE A 8 -8.97 1.57 -6.54
N LEU A 9 -9.57 0.44 -6.91
CA LEU A 9 -8.89 -0.59 -7.71
C LEU A 9 -8.70 -0.11 -9.14
N ARG A 10 -9.70 0.61 -9.68
CA ARG A 10 -9.60 1.23 -11.00
C ARG A 10 -8.51 2.29 -11.05
N GLU A 11 -8.45 3.18 -10.05
CA GLU A 11 -7.39 4.16 -9.90
C GLU A 11 -6.00 3.51 -9.87
N MET A 12 -5.82 2.38 -9.16
CA MET A 12 -4.54 1.67 -9.13
C MET A 12 -4.13 1.11 -10.51
N ILE A 13 -5.10 0.58 -11.25
CA ILE A 13 -4.88 -0.01 -12.58
C ILE A 13 -4.54 1.07 -13.60
N ASP A 14 -5.27 2.20 -13.54
CA ASP A 14 -5.14 3.30 -14.49
C ASP A 14 -3.99 4.27 -14.12
N ALA A 15 -3.40 4.14 -12.93
CA ALA A 15 -2.29 4.99 -12.48
C ALA A 15 -1.07 4.88 -13.40
N ASP A 16 -0.58 6.03 -13.86
CA ASP A 16 0.60 6.15 -14.72
C ASP A 16 1.81 6.68 -13.93
N GLY A 17 2.82 5.83 -13.75
CA GLY A 17 4.00 6.12 -12.94
C GLY A 17 3.83 5.86 -11.43
N ASP A 18 4.91 6.10 -10.69
CA ASP A 18 5.01 5.69 -9.28
C ASP A 18 4.28 6.65 -8.34
N ALA A 19 4.26 7.95 -8.66
CA ALA A 19 3.59 8.97 -7.86
C ALA A 19 2.08 8.72 -7.66
N PRO A 20 1.27 8.54 -8.73
CA PRO A 20 -0.15 8.23 -8.55
C PRO A 20 -0.39 6.85 -7.92
N ARG A 21 0.47 5.86 -8.14
CA ARG A 21 0.37 4.56 -7.44
C ARG A 21 0.63 4.70 -5.95
N ALA A 22 1.64 5.48 -5.56
CA ALA A 22 1.93 5.78 -4.17
C ALA A 22 0.77 6.49 -3.48
N ASP A 23 0.17 7.47 -4.16
CA ASP A 23 -1.03 8.17 -3.67
C ASP A 23 -2.21 7.20 -3.43
N VAL A 24 -2.52 6.33 -4.41
CA VAL A 24 -3.56 5.31 -4.26
C VAL A 24 -3.29 4.40 -3.06
N LEU A 25 -2.06 3.91 -2.91
CA LEU A 25 -1.65 3.05 -1.79
C LEU A 25 -1.71 3.75 -0.43
N LEU A 26 -1.55 5.06 -0.37
CA LEU A 26 -1.68 5.83 0.87
C LEU A 26 -3.14 6.14 1.24
N ARG A 27 -4.04 6.18 0.25
CA ARG A 27 -5.47 6.46 0.44
C ARG A 27 -6.35 5.21 0.59
N VAL A 28 -5.91 4.06 0.08
CA VAL A 28 -6.72 2.84 0.09
C VAL A 28 -7.09 2.43 1.52
N PRO A 29 -8.38 2.11 1.80
CA PRO A 29 -8.77 1.58 3.09
C PRO A 29 -8.10 0.23 3.38
N ASP A 30 -7.68 0.02 4.63
CA ASP A 30 -7.01 -1.23 5.04
C ASP A 30 -7.84 -2.48 4.72
N SER A 31 -9.17 -2.43 4.85
CA SER A 31 -10.06 -3.55 4.52
C SER A 31 -10.01 -3.90 3.03
N ILE A 32 -9.91 -2.92 2.15
CA ILE A 32 -9.81 -3.13 0.70
C ILE A 32 -8.43 -3.66 0.34
N LEU A 33 -7.37 -3.06 0.89
CA LEU A 33 -6.00 -3.53 0.66
C LEU A 33 -5.79 -4.96 1.15
N PHE A 34 -6.38 -5.31 2.29
CA PHE A 34 -6.34 -6.67 2.84
C PHE A 34 -7.16 -7.68 2.03
N THR A 35 -8.27 -7.24 1.43
CA THR A 35 -9.14 -8.12 0.62
C THR A 35 -8.56 -8.37 -0.78
N TYR A 36 -7.90 -7.37 -1.37
CA TYR A 36 -7.40 -7.43 -2.74
C TYR A 36 -5.88 -7.15 -2.88
N PRO A 37 -5.01 -7.69 -2.01
CA PRO A 37 -3.59 -7.32 -2.00
C PRO A 37 -2.89 -7.67 -3.33
N ASP A 38 -3.32 -8.74 -3.99
CA ASP A 38 -2.74 -9.21 -5.24
C ASP A 38 -2.93 -8.26 -6.41
N ILE A 39 -4.04 -7.50 -6.44
CA ILE A 39 -4.30 -6.52 -7.49
C ILE A 39 -3.27 -5.38 -7.38
N PHE A 40 -3.15 -4.80 -6.18
CA PHE A 40 -2.18 -3.74 -5.91
C PHE A 40 -0.74 -4.22 -6.14
N ALA A 41 -0.40 -5.41 -5.63
CA ALA A 41 0.94 -5.95 -5.74
C ALA A 41 1.30 -6.27 -7.19
N ARG A 42 0.35 -6.76 -8.00
CA ARG A 42 0.54 -6.96 -9.44
C ARG A 42 0.82 -5.64 -10.15
N CYS A 43 0.01 -4.60 -9.93
CA CYS A 43 0.24 -3.28 -10.53
C CYS A 43 1.62 -2.70 -10.15
N CYS A 44 2.06 -2.85 -8.90
CA CYS A 44 3.40 -2.44 -8.49
C CYS A 44 4.50 -3.26 -9.19
N ARG A 45 4.37 -4.59 -9.27
CA ARG A 45 5.37 -5.45 -9.92
C ARG A 45 5.48 -5.17 -11.42
N ASP A 46 4.35 -5.03 -12.10
CA ASP A 46 4.31 -4.75 -13.55
C ASP A 46 5.01 -3.41 -13.86
N ALA A 47 4.90 -2.43 -12.96
CA ALA A 47 5.57 -1.14 -13.04
C ALA A 47 7.01 -1.12 -12.46
N ARG A 48 7.50 -2.24 -11.89
CA ARG A 48 8.76 -2.32 -11.13
C ARG A 48 8.83 -1.32 -9.95
N PHE A 49 7.68 -0.99 -9.37
CA PHE A 49 7.58 -0.08 -8.24
C PHE A 49 7.77 -0.83 -6.91
N GLU A 50 9.04 -1.01 -6.52
CA GLU A 50 9.41 -1.80 -5.34
C GLU A 50 8.90 -1.22 -4.03
N ALA A 51 8.93 0.11 -3.87
CA ALA A 51 8.46 0.78 -2.66
C ALA A 51 6.97 0.52 -2.41
N GLY A 52 6.14 0.52 -3.47
CA GLY A 52 4.73 0.15 -3.38
C GLY A 52 4.54 -1.31 -2.91
N ASN A 53 5.30 -2.25 -3.47
CA ASN A 53 5.21 -3.66 -3.08
C ASN A 53 5.66 -3.90 -1.62
N ALA A 54 6.70 -3.20 -1.18
CA ALA A 54 7.17 -3.22 0.21
C ALA A 54 6.10 -2.69 1.17
N PHE A 55 5.41 -1.60 0.81
CA PHE A 55 4.30 -1.05 1.59
C PHE A 55 3.15 -2.03 1.72
N ILE A 56 2.69 -2.63 0.62
CA ILE A 56 1.57 -3.58 0.62
C ILE A 56 1.89 -4.76 1.53
N THR A 57 3.09 -5.34 1.38
CA THR A 57 3.55 -6.47 2.19
C THR A 57 3.58 -6.13 3.67
N MET A 58 4.18 -4.98 4.03
CA MET A 58 4.28 -4.56 5.43
C MET A 58 2.92 -4.24 6.03
N ARG A 59 2.04 -3.57 5.26
CA ARG A 59 0.70 -3.19 5.71
C ARG A 59 -0.16 -4.43 5.96
N VAL A 60 -0.19 -5.39 5.03
CA VAL A 60 -0.93 -6.65 5.22
C VAL A 60 -0.37 -7.44 6.40
N ALA A 61 0.96 -7.55 6.53
CA ALA A 61 1.59 -8.21 7.68
C ALA A 61 1.19 -7.54 9.01
N SER A 62 1.11 -6.21 9.05
CA SER A 62 0.66 -5.48 10.24
C SER A 62 -0.79 -5.78 10.64
N LEU A 63 -1.68 -5.98 9.66
CA LEU A 63 -3.07 -6.35 9.92
C LEU A 63 -3.19 -7.77 10.50
N MET A 64 -2.26 -8.65 10.15
CA MET A 64 -2.21 -10.04 10.62
C MET A 64 -1.36 -10.25 11.88
N ALA A 65 -0.59 -9.25 12.32
CA ALA A 65 0.31 -9.39 13.44
C ALA A 65 -0.43 -9.59 14.77
N VAL A 66 0.07 -10.49 15.62
CA VAL A 66 -0.41 -10.58 17.02
C VAL A 66 -0.06 -9.28 17.75
N ARG A 67 -1.05 -8.69 18.41
CA ARG A 67 -0.87 -7.45 19.17
C ARG A 67 -0.18 -7.70 20.50
N GLY A 68 0.57 -6.71 20.96
CA GLY A 68 1.12 -6.70 22.31
C GLY A 68 0.03 -6.63 23.38
N SER A 69 0.41 -6.79 24.64
CA SER A 69 -0.52 -6.70 25.79
C SER A 69 -1.26 -5.37 25.89
N ASN A 70 -0.72 -4.31 25.27
CA ASN A 70 -1.32 -2.98 25.17
C ASN A 70 -2.20 -2.79 23.92
N GLY A 71 -2.41 -3.83 23.11
CA GLY A 71 -3.19 -3.77 21.87
C GLY A 71 -2.44 -3.17 20.67
N LEU A 72 -1.17 -2.78 20.81
CA LEU A 72 -0.38 -2.18 19.74
C LEU A 72 0.38 -3.23 18.92
N LEU A 73 0.89 -2.81 17.76
CA LEU A 73 1.84 -3.61 16.99
C LEU A 73 3.16 -3.80 17.78
N PRO A 74 3.89 -4.90 17.52
CA PRO A 74 5.28 -5.00 17.96
C PRO A 74 6.10 -3.78 17.48
N ALA A 75 6.91 -3.18 18.36
CA ALA A 75 7.58 -1.91 18.10
C ALA A 75 8.41 -1.92 16.80
N ASN A 76 9.14 -3.00 16.54
CA ASN A 76 9.93 -3.18 15.32
C ASN A 76 9.08 -3.20 14.05
N LEU A 77 7.84 -3.66 14.13
CA LEU A 77 6.91 -3.69 13.00
C LEU A 77 6.27 -2.32 12.77
N ASP A 78 5.90 -1.63 13.85
CA ASP A 78 5.34 -0.28 13.82
C ASP A 78 6.35 0.75 13.25
N GLU A 79 7.60 0.69 13.70
CA GLU A 79 8.70 1.53 13.19
C GLU A 79 8.93 1.29 11.69
N ARG A 80 8.97 0.02 11.26
CA ARG A 80 9.13 -0.35 9.86
C ARG A 80 7.97 0.12 9.00
N LEU A 81 6.73 -0.07 9.46
CA LEU A 81 5.54 0.39 8.74
C LEU A 81 5.54 1.92 8.60
N THR A 82 5.90 2.63 9.66
CA THR A 82 6.03 4.09 9.67
C THR A 82 7.09 4.57 8.68
N SER A 83 8.27 3.94 8.67
CA SER A 83 9.36 4.25 7.75
C SER A 83 8.96 4.01 6.29
N ILE A 84 8.36 2.86 5.97
CA ILE A 84 7.94 2.54 4.60
C ILE A 84 6.82 3.49 4.13
N ARG A 85 5.87 3.83 5.02
CA ARG A 85 4.84 4.83 4.70
C ARG A 85 5.45 6.20 4.40
N ALA A 86 6.46 6.61 5.16
CA ALA A 86 7.15 7.88 4.95
C ALA A 86 7.92 7.90 3.61
N ALA A 87 8.58 6.80 3.24
CA ALA A 87 9.21 6.66 1.93
C ALA A 87 8.16 6.73 0.80
N LEU A 88 7.04 6.01 0.93
CA LEU A 88 5.96 6.02 -0.06
C LEU A 88 5.36 7.41 -0.25
N ALA A 89 5.24 8.21 0.81
CA ALA A 89 4.76 9.58 0.74
C ALA A 89 5.67 10.50 -0.10
N GLN A 90 6.98 10.22 -0.17
CA GLN A 90 7.91 10.97 -1.03
C GLN A 90 7.61 10.74 -2.51
N PHE A 91 7.35 9.48 -2.91
CA PHE A 91 6.92 9.16 -4.27
C PHE A 91 5.61 9.86 -4.63
N SER A 92 4.62 9.84 -3.74
CA SER A 92 3.32 10.50 -3.95
C SER A 92 3.47 12.01 -4.16
N ALA A 93 4.42 12.65 -3.48
CA ALA A 93 4.75 14.06 -3.67
C ALA A 93 5.57 14.35 -4.95
N GLY A 94 5.89 13.35 -5.77
CA GLY A 94 6.73 13.47 -6.95
C GLY A 94 8.25 13.48 -6.66
N GLY A 95 8.65 13.17 -5.43
CA GLY A 95 10.05 12.98 -5.07
C GLY A 95 10.56 11.65 -5.60
N ALA A 96 11.47 11.68 -6.56
CA ALA A 96 12.26 10.52 -6.94
C ALA A 96 13.40 10.37 -5.91
N THR A 97 13.51 9.20 -5.29
CA THR A 97 14.74 8.78 -4.59
C THR A 97 15.42 7.69 -5.40
#